data_AF-A0A1M7S515-F1
#
_entry.id   AF-A0A1M7S515-F1
#
_cell.length_a   1.000
_cell.length_b   1.000
_cell.length_c   1.000
_cell.angle_alpha   90.00
_cell.angle_beta   90.00
_cell.angle_gamma   90.00
#
_symmetry.space_group_name_H-M   'P 1'
#
loop_
_entity.id
_entity.type
_entity.pdbx_description
1 polymer ?
#
loop_
_entity_poly.entity_id
_entity_poly.type
_entity_poly.pdbx_seq_one_letter_code
_entity_poly.pdbx_strand_id
1 'polypeptide(L)'
;METFFGTIVFLTGILLNNWVSSLLLSRLILILTMVGIGFLIKNPYAVVVLTLLLLPSRYIYTPVGKEMLKDLRRFLFNRAMIRNKTYLTLIGTAGVFLGFALPAIKNYPISISVVIIVAIAVIYIVEYSNEKAFYDKVKIALGNKSDEIESLKVAYEKMVLFSSTNVDDLIKNRIELFKNVKEKRETK
;
A
#
# COMPACT_ATOMS: atom_id res chain seq x y z
N MET A 1 -13.31 -4.18 -26.33
CA MET A 1 -11.84 -4.05 -26.39
C MET A 1 -11.30 -3.05 -25.38
N GLU A 2 -11.77 -1.81 -25.33
CA GLU A 2 -11.25 -0.77 -24.41
C GLU A 2 -11.28 -1.21 -22.93
N THR A 3 -12.40 -1.79 -22.46
CA THR A 3 -12.52 -2.30 -21.08
C THR A 3 -11.52 -3.41 -20.77
N PHE A 4 -11.27 -4.32 -21.73
CA PHE A 4 -10.30 -5.40 -21.57
C PHE A 4 -8.87 -4.85 -21.39
N PHE A 5 -8.47 -3.89 -22.23
CA PHE A 5 -7.19 -3.21 -22.05
C PHE A 5 -7.14 -2.42 -20.74
N GLY A 6 -8.23 -1.79 -20.33
CA GLY A 6 -8.33 -1.13 -19.02
C GLY A 6 -8.12 -2.09 -17.85
N THR A 7 -8.66 -3.30 -17.93
CA THR A 7 -8.42 -4.35 -16.92
C THR A 7 -6.96 -4.81 -16.91
N ILE A 8 -6.32 -4.95 -18.07
CA ILE A 8 -4.89 -5.29 -18.15
C ILE A 8 -4.04 -4.20 -17.51
N VAL A 9 -4.30 -2.93 -17.81
CA VAL A 9 -3.62 -1.79 -17.19
C VAL A 9 -3.79 -1.81 -15.68
N PHE A 10 -5.01 -2.05 -15.19
CA PHE A 10 -5.29 -2.18 -13.76
C PHE A 10 -4.49 -3.31 -13.09
N LEU A 11 -4.52 -4.52 -13.66
CA LEU A 11 -3.81 -5.68 -13.11
C LEU A 11 -2.30 -5.45 -13.09
N THR A 12 -1.76 -4.92 -14.18
CA THR A 12 -0.32 -4.62 -14.31
C THR A 12 0.09 -3.53 -13.31
N GLY A 13 -0.73 -2.49 -13.16
CA GLY A 13 -0.54 -1.43 -12.18
C GLY A 13 -0.50 -1.94 -10.75
N ILE A 14 -1.43 -2.82 -10.35
CA ILE A 14 -1.41 -3.45 -9.01
C ILE A 14 -0.12 -4.24 -8.80
N LEU A 15 0.25 -5.10 -9.76
CA LEU A 15 1.44 -5.94 -9.63
C LEU A 15 2.71 -5.11 -9.45
N LEU A 16 2.90 -4.10 -10.30
CA LEU A 16 4.05 -3.19 -10.23
C LEU A 16 4.04 -2.36 -8.93
N ASN A 17 2.87 -1.84 -8.54
CA ASN A 17 2.70 -1.04 -7.33
C ASN A 17 3.11 -1.80 -6.05
N ASN A 18 2.78 -3.10 -6.00
CA ASN A 18 3.08 -3.96 -4.86
C ASN A 18 4.55 -4.42 -4.83
N TRP A 19 5.15 -4.63 -5.99
CA TRP A 19 6.53 -5.11 -6.11
C TRP A 19 7.57 -4.05 -5.80
N VAL A 20 7.31 -2.79 -6.18
CA VAL A 20 8.27 -1.71 -5.98
C VAL A 20 8.49 -1.43 -4.49
N SER A 21 9.76 -1.36 -4.07
CA SER A 21 10.13 -1.03 -2.69
C SER A 21 9.99 0.46 -2.38
N SER A 22 10.34 1.34 -3.32
CA SER A 22 10.24 2.79 -3.17
C SER A 22 8.78 3.25 -3.09
N LEU A 23 8.45 4.04 -2.06
CA LEU A 23 7.11 4.62 -1.91
C LEU A 23 6.80 5.61 -3.04
N LEU A 24 7.76 6.49 -3.38
CA LEU A 24 7.62 7.50 -4.42
C LEU A 24 7.39 6.87 -5.81
N LEU A 25 8.19 5.85 -6.16
CA LEU A 25 8.04 5.16 -7.45
C LEU A 25 6.70 4.42 -7.55
N SER A 26 6.20 3.89 -6.44
CA SER A 26 4.86 3.30 -6.35
C SER A 26 3.75 4.33 -6.59
N ARG A 27 3.90 5.56 -6.11
CA ARG A 27 2.93 6.66 -6.41
C ARG A 27 2.94 7.06 -7.88
N LEU A 28 4.11 7.07 -8.53
CA LEU A 28 4.20 7.28 -9.98
C LEU A 28 3.46 6.19 -10.76
N ILE A 29 3.63 4.93 -10.38
CA ILE A 29 2.89 3.80 -10.99
C ILE A 29 1.38 3.97 -10.81
N LEU A 30 0.93 4.37 -9.61
CA LEU A 30 -0.49 4.64 -9.35
C LEU A 30 -1.03 5.73 -10.27
N ILE A 31 -0.33 6.86 -10.41
CA ILE A 31 -0.75 7.98 -11.29
C ILE A 31 -0.90 7.48 -12.73
N LEU A 32 0.11 6.81 -13.27
CA LEU A 32 0.09 6.28 -14.64
C LEU A 32 -1.05 5.28 -14.84
N THR A 33 -1.26 4.39 -13.86
CA THR A 33 -2.32 3.38 -13.91
C THR A 33 -3.70 4.05 -13.88
N MET A 34 -3.91 5.05 -13.03
CA MET A 34 -5.18 5.77 -12.90
C MET A 34 -5.51 6.56 -14.17
N VAL A 35 -4.52 7.24 -14.76
CA VAL A 35 -4.67 7.90 -16.07
C VAL A 35 -5.09 6.88 -17.13
N GLY A 36 -4.40 5.73 -17.21
CA GLY A 36 -4.73 4.68 -18.16
C GLY A 36 -6.14 4.12 -17.98
N ILE A 37 -6.56 3.86 -16.73
CA ILE A 37 -7.92 3.41 -16.40
C ILE A 37 -8.96 4.45 -16.82
N GLY A 38 -8.74 5.74 -16.51
CA GLY A 38 -9.65 6.83 -16.86
C GLY A 38 -9.83 7.00 -18.37
N PHE A 39 -8.77 6.74 -19.16
CA PHE A 39 -8.85 6.76 -20.63
C PHE A 39 -9.54 5.52 -21.21
N LEU A 40 -9.41 4.34 -20.60
CA LEU A 40 -9.86 3.08 -21.21
C LEU A 40 -11.24 2.63 -20.73
N ILE A 41 -11.66 2.98 -19.51
CA ILE A 41 -12.91 2.50 -18.91
C ILE A 41 -13.95 3.61 -18.87
N LYS A 42 -15.09 3.38 -19.54
CA LYS A 42 -16.19 4.35 -19.64
C LYS A 42 -17.17 4.30 -18.47
N ASN A 43 -17.32 3.15 -17.80
CA ASN A 43 -18.27 3.00 -16.71
C ASN A 43 -17.71 3.64 -15.42
N PRO A 44 -18.31 4.74 -14.92
CA PRO A 44 -17.77 5.46 -13.77
C PRO A 44 -17.78 4.62 -12.48
N TYR A 45 -18.82 3.80 -12.27
CA TYR A 45 -18.91 2.93 -11.10
C TYR A 45 -17.81 1.86 -11.10
N ALA A 46 -17.50 1.31 -12.27
CA ALA A 46 -16.38 0.37 -12.40
C ALA A 46 -15.05 1.05 -12.07
N VAL A 47 -14.84 2.29 -12.56
CA VAL A 47 -13.62 3.05 -12.25
C VAL A 47 -13.50 3.38 -10.76
N VAL A 48 -14.60 3.69 -10.08
CA VAL A 48 -14.62 3.88 -8.62
C VAL A 48 -14.18 2.62 -7.89
N VAL A 49 -14.77 1.47 -8.21
CA VAL A 49 -14.40 0.19 -7.57
C VAL A 49 -12.93 -0.14 -7.81
N LEU A 50 -12.46 -0.01 -9.06
CA LEU A 50 -11.06 -0.24 -9.39
C LEU A 50 -10.13 0.73 -8.67
N THR A 51 -10.50 1.99 -8.55
CA THR A 51 -9.71 3.00 -7.83
C THR A 51 -9.62 2.67 -6.34
N LEU A 52 -10.73 2.28 -5.71
CA LEU A 52 -10.78 1.88 -4.30
C LEU A 52 -9.95 0.62 -4.01
N LEU A 53 -9.81 -0.30 -4.98
CA LEU A 53 -8.94 -1.46 -4.86
C LEU A 53 -7.47 -1.12 -5.12
N LEU A 54 -7.22 -0.21 -6.07
CA LEU A 54 -5.87 0.16 -6.52
C LEU A 54 -5.11 0.96 -5.46
N LEU A 55 -5.74 1.97 -4.84
CA LEU A 55 -5.09 2.86 -3.88
C LEU A 55 -4.46 2.11 -2.67
N PRO A 56 -5.17 1.22 -1.95
CA PRO A 56 -4.61 0.50 -0.82
C PRO A 56 -3.83 -0.76 -1.20
N SER A 57 -3.77 -1.14 -2.49
CA SER A 57 -3.27 -2.43 -2.96
C SER A 57 -1.89 -2.82 -2.39
N ARG A 58 -0.97 -1.85 -2.30
CA ARG A 58 0.39 -2.03 -1.76
C ARG A 58 0.42 -2.49 -0.31
N TYR A 59 -0.58 -2.13 0.47
CA TYR A 59 -0.66 -2.46 1.88
C TYR A 59 -1.42 -3.77 2.11
N ILE A 60 -2.37 -4.09 1.22
CA ILE A 60 -3.13 -5.35 1.23
C ILE A 60 -2.21 -6.55 0.99
N TYR A 61 -1.29 -6.44 0.03
CA TYR A 61 -0.38 -7.53 -0.32
C TYR A 61 1.09 -7.13 -0.13
N THR A 62 1.77 -7.80 0.81
CA THR A 62 3.20 -7.60 1.08
C THR A 62 4.01 -8.80 0.57
N PRO A 63 4.71 -8.69 -0.58
CA PRO A 63 5.56 -9.77 -1.08
C PRO A 63 6.70 -10.08 -0.08
N VAL A 64 7.14 -11.34 -0.04
CA VAL A 64 8.24 -11.77 0.84
C VAL A 64 9.57 -11.25 0.32
N GLY A 65 10.24 -10.44 1.14
CA GLY A 65 11.53 -9.81 0.87
C GLY A 65 12.72 -10.77 0.86
N LYS A 66 13.92 -10.20 0.78
CA LYS A 66 15.20 -10.94 0.83
C LYS A 66 15.77 -11.04 2.25
N GLU A 67 15.54 -10.04 3.08
CA GLU A 67 16.05 -9.96 4.46
C GLU A 67 14.89 -10.03 5.45
N MET A 68 14.98 -10.91 6.45
CA MET A 68 13.89 -11.22 7.37
C MET A 68 13.43 -10.01 8.19
N LEU A 69 14.35 -9.24 8.78
CA LEU A 69 14.01 -8.08 9.61
C LEU A 69 13.37 -6.94 8.80
N LYS A 70 13.89 -6.67 7.61
CA LYS A 70 13.29 -5.67 6.69
C LYS A 70 11.92 -6.12 6.20
N ASP A 71 11.77 -7.41 5.91
CA ASP A 71 10.49 -8.00 5.51
C ASP A 71 9.44 -7.90 6.62
N LEU A 72 9.80 -8.30 7.84
CA LEU A 72 8.93 -8.25 9.01
C LEU A 72 8.52 -6.81 9.32
N ARG A 73 9.47 -5.87 9.26
CA ARG A 73 9.20 -4.44 9.46
C ARG A 73 8.19 -3.90 8.45
N ARG A 74 8.40 -4.19 7.16
CA ARG A 74 7.47 -3.78 6.08
C ARG A 74 6.10 -4.43 6.25
N PHE A 75 6.06 -5.72 6.61
CA PHE A 75 4.82 -6.44 6.83
C PHE A 75 4.00 -5.86 7.98
N LEU A 76 4.63 -5.61 9.14
CA LEU A 76 3.97 -5.04 10.31
C LEU A 76 3.50 -3.61 10.04
N PHE A 77 4.32 -2.78 9.39
CA PHE A 77 3.90 -1.44 8.97
C PHE A 77 2.69 -1.50 8.03
N ASN A 78 2.71 -2.37 7.02
CA ASN A 78 1.59 -2.52 6.09
C ASN A 78 0.31 -2.95 6.80
N ARG A 79 0.42 -3.88 7.77
CA ARG A 79 -0.71 -4.29 8.61
C ARG A 79 -1.22 -3.17 9.50
N ALA A 80 -0.35 -2.32 10.02
CA ALA A 80 -0.75 -1.16 10.80
C ALA A 80 -1.50 -0.13 9.95
N MET A 81 -1.04 0.11 8.71
CA MET A 81 -1.70 1.02 7.78
C MET A 81 -3.11 0.57 7.41
N ILE A 82 -3.34 -0.71 7.14
CA ILE A 82 -4.70 -1.24 6.86
C ILE A 82 -5.64 -1.07 8.07
N ARG A 83 -5.12 -0.88 9.28
CA ARG A 83 -5.93 -0.65 10.49
C ARG A 83 -6.04 0.83 10.86
N ASN A 84 -5.28 1.69 10.19
CA ASN A 84 -5.31 3.11 10.44
C ASN A 84 -6.59 3.71 9.82
N LYS A 85 -7.58 4.00 10.68
CA LYS A 85 -8.87 4.55 10.26
C LYS A 85 -8.72 5.86 9.47
N THR A 86 -7.82 6.75 9.89
CA THR A 86 -7.58 8.02 9.19
C THR A 86 -7.07 7.78 7.78
N TYR A 87 -6.13 6.86 7.62
CA TYR A 87 -5.60 6.47 6.31
C TYR A 87 -6.67 5.83 5.43
N LEU A 88 -7.45 4.88 5.97
CA LEU A 88 -8.52 4.22 5.22
C LEU A 88 -9.63 5.20 4.81
N THR A 89 -10.01 6.14 5.68
CA THR A 89 -10.98 7.19 5.34
C THR A 89 -10.45 8.07 4.22
N LEU A 90 -9.18 8.48 4.27
CA LEU A 90 -8.54 9.27 3.21
C LEU A 90 -8.55 8.53 1.86
N ILE A 91 -8.16 7.25 1.84
CA ILE A 91 -8.21 6.43 0.61
C ILE A 91 -9.65 6.26 0.14
N GLY A 92 -10.60 6.02 1.04
CA GLY A 92 -12.00 5.83 0.69
C GLY A 92 -12.58 7.08 0.03
N THR A 93 -12.42 8.24 0.65
CA THR A 93 -12.93 9.51 0.10
C THR A 93 -12.20 9.92 -1.16
N ALA A 94 -10.86 9.87 -1.18
CA ALA A 94 -10.08 10.17 -2.38
C ALA A 94 -10.38 9.19 -3.51
N GLY A 95 -10.56 7.91 -3.21
CA GLY A 95 -10.84 6.86 -4.20
C GLY A 95 -12.23 6.99 -4.83
N VAL A 96 -13.25 7.34 -4.05
CA VAL A 96 -14.58 7.65 -4.59
C VAL A 96 -14.53 8.91 -5.46
N PHE A 97 -13.93 9.99 -4.97
CA PHE A 97 -13.85 11.26 -5.69
C PHE A 97 -13.07 11.11 -7.00
N LEU A 98 -11.86 10.54 -6.94
CA LEU A 98 -11.04 10.28 -8.13
C LEU A 98 -11.75 9.30 -9.07
N GLY A 99 -12.38 8.26 -8.55
CA GLY A 99 -13.10 7.27 -9.34
C GLY A 99 -14.18 7.88 -10.23
N PHE A 100 -14.93 8.85 -9.72
CA PHE A 100 -15.92 9.59 -10.51
C PHE A 100 -15.30 10.64 -11.44
N ALA A 101 -14.16 11.23 -11.06
CA ALA A 101 -13.47 12.24 -11.86
C ALA A 101 -12.69 11.64 -13.05
N LEU A 102 -12.15 10.43 -12.90
CA LEU A 102 -11.25 9.78 -13.86
C LEU A 102 -11.82 9.63 -15.29
N PRO A 103 -13.09 9.22 -15.49
CA PRO A 103 -13.66 9.11 -16.84
C PRO A 103 -13.68 10.45 -17.61
N ALA A 104 -13.68 11.58 -16.90
CA ALA A 104 -13.67 12.91 -17.51
C ALA A 104 -12.31 13.29 -18.11
N ILE A 105 -11.26 12.50 -17.90
CA ILE A 105 -9.91 12.77 -18.43
C ILE A 105 -9.87 12.87 -19.96
N LYS A 106 -10.80 12.21 -20.67
CA LYS A 106 -10.93 12.31 -22.13
C LYS A 106 -11.27 13.72 -22.59
N ASN A 107 -12.06 14.43 -21.79
CA ASN A 107 -12.58 15.76 -22.11
C ASN A 107 -11.72 16.85 -21.47
N TYR A 108 -11.15 16.58 -20.28
CA TYR A 108 -10.37 17.54 -19.49
C TYR A 108 -9.02 16.93 -19.02
N PRO A 109 -8.11 16.56 -19.94
CA PRO A 109 -6.94 15.77 -19.62
C PRO A 109 -6.00 16.46 -18.63
N ILE A 110 -5.77 17.76 -18.79
CA ILE A 110 -4.87 18.54 -17.93
C ILE A 110 -5.46 18.65 -16.52
N SER A 111 -6.70 19.14 -16.41
CA SER A 111 -7.35 19.37 -15.11
C SER A 111 -7.48 18.09 -14.30
N ILE A 112 -7.92 16.99 -14.92
CA ILE A 112 -8.06 15.70 -14.23
C ILE A 112 -6.69 15.13 -13.85
N SER A 113 -5.66 15.28 -14.69
CA SER A 113 -4.29 14.85 -14.35
C SER A 113 -3.75 15.60 -13.12
N VAL A 114 -3.98 16.91 -13.03
CA VAL A 114 -3.59 17.71 -11.85
C VAL A 114 -4.32 17.21 -10.60
N VAL A 115 -5.62 16.93 -10.68
CA VAL A 115 -6.40 16.40 -9.56
C VAL A 115 -5.86 15.04 -9.09
N ILE A 116 -5.53 14.14 -10.02
CA ILE A 116 -4.91 12.84 -9.70
C ILE A 116 -3.59 13.05 -8.95
N ILE A 117 -2.71 13.91 -9.49
CA ILE A 117 -1.39 14.17 -8.89
C ILE A 117 -1.54 14.72 -7.47
N VAL A 118 -2.40 15.71 -7.27
CA VAL A 118 -2.62 16.33 -5.95
C VAL A 118 -3.17 15.31 -4.96
N ALA A 119 -4.18 14.53 -5.34
CA ALA A 119 -4.77 13.55 -4.45
C ALA A 119 -3.77 12.44 -4.06
N ILE A 120 -3.00 11.95 -5.03
CA ILE A 120 -1.94 10.96 -4.77
C ILE A 120 -0.80 11.56 -3.93
N ALA A 121 -0.47 12.84 -4.11
CA ALA A 121 0.53 13.52 -3.29
C ALA A 121 0.08 13.66 -1.83
N VAL A 122 -1.19 13.98 -1.58
CA VAL A 122 -1.74 14.01 -0.22
C VAL A 122 -1.68 12.64 0.44
N ILE A 123 -2.06 11.58 -0.29
CA ILE A 123 -1.94 10.19 0.19
C ILE A 123 -0.48 9.86 0.53
N TYR A 124 0.45 10.22 -0.36
CA TYR A 124 1.89 10.01 -0.17
C TYR A 124 2.41 10.68 1.11
N ILE A 125 2.05 11.95 1.36
CA ILE A 125 2.48 12.70 2.54
C ILE A 125 2.02 11.98 3.82
N VAL A 126 0.77 11.53 3.85
CA VAL A 126 0.20 10.83 5.00
C VAL A 126 0.91 9.49 5.22
N GLU A 127 1.18 8.73 4.18
CA GLU A 127 1.89 7.46 4.28
C GLU A 127 3.34 7.63 4.72
N TYR A 128 4.03 8.62 4.15
CA TYR A 128 5.40 8.94 4.52
C TYR A 128 5.49 9.38 6.00
N SER A 129 4.55 10.20 6.45
CA SER A 129 4.45 10.61 7.85
C SER A 129 4.23 9.42 8.78
N ASN A 130 3.31 8.51 8.43
CA ASN A 130 3.06 7.29 9.20
C ASN A 130 4.27 6.35 9.20
N GLU A 131 4.95 6.21 8.06
CA GLU A 131 6.16 5.40 7.93
C GLU A 131 7.26 5.94 8.84
N LYS A 132 7.52 7.25 8.79
CA LYS A 132 8.48 7.91 9.70
C LYS A 132 8.12 7.69 11.17
N ALA A 133 6.86 7.89 11.54
CA ALA A 133 6.39 7.69 12.91
C ALA A 133 6.57 6.23 13.38
N PHE A 134 6.42 5.25 12.49
CA PHE A 134 6.69 3.84 12.78
C PHE A 134 8.18 3.61 13.05
N TYR A 135 9.07 4.09 12.17
CA TYR A 135 10.52 3.96 12.37
C TYR A 135 11.00 4.63 13.65
N ASP A 136 10.49 5.81 13.97
CA ASP A 136 10.83 6.52 15.22
C ASP A 136 10.41 5.70 16.44
N LYS A 137 9.22 5.08 16.43
CA LYS A 137 8.77 4.16 17.51
C LYS A 137 9.65 2.93 17.64
N VAL A 138 10.08 2.34 16.52
CA VAL A 138 11.03 1.21 16.51
C VAL A 138 12.37 1.64 17.13
N LYS A 139 12.90 2.80 16.74
CA LYS A 139 14.16 3.33 17.26
C LYS A 139 14.11 3.59 18.77
N ILE A 140 13.00 4.15 19.27
CA ILE A 140 12.78 4.37 20.70
C ILE A 140 12.69 3.03 21.44
N ALA A 141 12.00 2.04 20.89
CA ALA A 141 11.91 0.71 21.49
C ALA A 141 13.26 0.00 21.53
N LEU A 142 14.08 0.13 20.48
CA LEU A 142 15.45 -0.39 20.40
C LEU A 142 16.40 0.22 21.43
N GLY A 143 16.26 1.52 21.70
CA GLY A 143 17.04 2.17 22.76
C GLY A 143 16.75 1.61 24.16
N ASN A 144 15.57 0.99 24.33
CA ASN A 144 15.10 0.43 25.60
C ASN A 144 15.20 -1.10 25.68
N LYS A 145 15.30 -1.80 24.54
CA LYS A 145 15.38 -3.28 24.43
C LYS A 145 16.38 -3.66 23.32
N SER A 146 17.27 -4.61 23.59
CA SER A 146 18.26 -5.08 22.61
C SER A 146 17.69 -5.97 21.48
N ASP A 147 16.45 -6.44 21.60
CA ASP A 147 15.81 -7.31 20.61
C ASP A 147 15.04 -6.49 19.54
N GLU A 148 15.48 -6.62 18.29
CA GLU A 148 14.85 -5.97 17.13
C GLU A 148 13.42 -6.47 16.86
N ILE A 149 13.12 -7.75 17.07
CA ILE A 149 11.78 -8.32 16.81
C ILE A 149 10.80 -7.78 17.85
N GLU A 150 11.21 -7.79 19.11
CA GLU A 150 10.40 -7.23 20.20
C GLU A 150 10.19 -5.71 20.03
N SER A 151 11.19 -5.00 19.52
CA SER A 151 11.06 -3.56 19.22
C SER A 151 10.03 -3.30 18.11
N LEU A 152 9.98 -4.17 17.09
CA LEU A 152 8.98 -4.11 16.03
C LEU A 152 7.57 -4.40 16.55
N LYS A 153 7.43 -5.37 17.46
CA LYS A 153 6.16 -5.68 18.14
C LYS A 153 5.64 -4.45 18.90
N VAL A 154 6.48 -3.87 19.76
CA VAL A 154 6.11 -2.68 20.56
C VAL A 154 5.73 -1.50 19.66
N ALA A 155 6.45 -1.28 18.56
CA ALA A 155 6.11 -0.23 17.60
C ALA A 155 4.75 -0.46 16.93
N TYR A 156 4.44 -1.71 16.57
CA TYR A 156 3.15 -2.10 15.99
C TYR A 156 2.00 -1.88 16.97
N GLU A 157 2.13 -2.34 18.21
CA GLU A 157 1.12 -2.17 19.26
C GLU A 157 0.83 -0.70 19.56
N LYS A 158 1.86 0.16 19.53
CA LYS A 158 1.72 1.62 19.67
C LYS A 158 1.09 2.31 18.45
N MET A 159 1.00 1.66 17.30
CA MET A 159 0.27 2.19 16.13
C MET A 159 -1.14 1.64 16.03
N VAL A 160 -1.37 0.40 16.47
CA VAL A 160 -2.68 -0.26 16.42
C VAL A 160 -3.21 -0.43 17.83
N LEU A 161 -3.78 0.65 18.36
CA LEU A 161 -4.48 0.63 19.64
C LEU A 161 -5.70 -0.30 19.54
N PHE A 162 -5.85 -1.22 20.50
CA PHE A 162 -6.98 -2.15 20.62
C PHE A 162 -7.11 -3.20 19.50
N SER A 163 -5.98 -3.79 19.07
CA SER A 163 -5.98 -4.98 18.22
C SER A 163 -6.48 -6.21 18.98
N SER A 164 -7.54 -6.86 18.48
CA SER A 164 -7.94 -8.22 18.93
C SER A 164 -7.00 -9.32 18.42
N THR A 165 -6.03 -8.96 17.57
CA THR A 165 -5.12 -9.91 16.94
C THR A 165 -3.84 -10.03 17.76
N ASN A 166 -3.49 -11.29 18.08
CA ASN A 166 -2.22 -11.61 18.73
C ASN A 166 -1.05 -11.28 17.80
N VAL A 167 -0.26 -10.27 18.18
CA VAL A 167 0.87 -9.79 17.38
C VAL A 167 1.97 -10.85 17.32
N ASP A 168 2.11 -11.68 18.36
CA ASP A 168 3.08 -12.76 18.42
C ASP A 168 2.80 -13.82 17.35
N ASP A 169 1.53 -14.18 17.15
CA ASP A 169 1.12 -15.11 16.11
C ASP A 169 1.35 -14.53 14.71
N LEU A 170 1.10 -13.22 14.51
CA LEU A 170 1.38 -12.55 13.24
C LEU A 170 2.87 -12.57 12.89
N ILE A 171 3.74 -12.29 13.87
CA ILE A 171 5.20 -12.32 13.69
C ILE A 171 5.66 -13.74 13.40
N LYS A 172 5.23 -14.72 14.20
CA LYS A 172 5.59 -16.14 14.04
C LYS A 172 5.21 -16.65 12.66
N ASN A 173 3.96 -16.43 12.24
CA ASN A 173 3.47 -16.84 10.93
C ASN A 173 4.27 -16.19 9.78
N ARG A 174 4.67 -14.91 9.93
CA ARG A 174 5.45 -14.23 8.90
C ARG A 174 6.88 -14.78 8.82
N ILE A 175 7.51 -15.08 9.95
CA ILE A 175 8.85 -15.69 9.99
C ILE A 175 8.82 -17.09 9.37
N GLU A 176 7.81 -17.90 9.65
CA GLU A 176 7.64 -19.23 9.06
C GLU A 176 7.44 -19.15 7.54
N LEU A 177 6.57 -18.24 7.08
CA LEU A 177 6.40 -17.99 5.65
C LEU A 177 7.72 -17.57 4.97
N PHE A 178 8.52 -16.72 5.62
CA PHE A 178 9.83 -16.31 5.12
C PHE A 178 10.77 -17.51 4.97
N LYS A 179 10.83 -18.40 5.96
CA LYS A 179 11.64 -19.63 5.91
C LYS A 179 11.22 -20.52 4.75
N ASN A 180 9.93 -20.84 4.64
CA ASN A 180 9.39 -21.71 3.59
C ASN A 180 9.66 -21.17 2.17
N VAL A 181 9.54 -19.84 1.99
CA VAL A 181 9.84 -19.20 0.70
C VAL A 181 11.33 -19.20 0.40
N LYS A 182 12.18 -19.03 1.41
CA LYS A 182 13.64 -19.07 1.26
C LYS A 182 14.10 -20.47 0.88
N GLU A 183 13.67 -21.50 1.60
CA GLU A 183 14.00 -22.90 1.30
C GLU A 183 13.59 -23.27 -0.13
N LYS A 184 12.37 -22.91 -0.55
CA LYS A 184 11.89 -23.16 -1.92
C LYS A 184 12.72 -22.46 -3.01
N ARG A 185 13.38 -21.34 -2.69
CA ARG A 185 14.30 -20.64 -3.62
C ARG A 185 15.67 -21.29 -3.67
N GLU A 186 16.10 -21.94 -2.59
CA GLU A 186 17.40 -22.61 -2.48
C GLU A 186 17.36 -24.04 -3.05
N THR A 187 16.18 -24.67 -3.11
CA THR A 187 15.97 -26.00 -3.70
C THR A 187 15.64 -25.98 -5.21
N LYS A 188 15.58 -24.80 -5.83
CA LYS A 188 15.29 -24.62 -7.27
C LYS A 188 16.50 -24.07 -7.98
#